data_AF-A0A8J7DUD3-F1
#
_entry.id   AF-A0A8J7DUD3-F1
#
_cell.length_a   1.000
_cell.length_b   1.000
_cell.length_c   1.000
_cell.angle_alpha   90.00
_cell.angle_beta   90.00
_cell.angle_gamma   90.00
#
_symmetry.space_group_name_H-M   'P 1'
#
loop_
_entity.id
_entity.type
_entity.pdbx_description
1 polymer ?
#
loop_
_entity_poly.entity_id
_entity_poly.type
_entity_poly.pdbx_seq_one_letter_code
_entity_poly.pdbx_strand_id
1 'polypeptide(L)'
;MTPEIVDQLLARVRQEPGSGAELHRLAQSQGSGWSAAQVKLLLRCLPEVTWEDDQFSAVDQAEEDPMVTALLKVVGSTPIPAAALVRRLPPGMIATPQILCQLAEQHPELEVVPPNRIRKR
;
A
#
# COMPACT_ATOMS: atom_id res chain seq x y z
N MET A 1 15.95 -18.71 -12.02
CA MET A 1 15.03 -18.11 -11.05
C MET A 1 13.81 -19.00 -10.93
N THR A 2 13.45 -19.36 -9.71
CA THR A 2 12.22 -20.10 -9.40
C THR A 2 11.25 -19.15 -8.67
N PRO A 3 9.94 -19.43 -8.66
CA PRO A 3 8.95 -18.62 -7.93
C PRO A 3 9.33 -18.43 -6.45
N GLU A 4 9.79 -19.48 -5.79
CA GLU A 4 10.22 -19.44 -4.38
C GLU A 4 11.36 -18.44 -4.13
N ILE A 5 12.33 -18.34 -5.06
CA ILE A 5 13.41 -17.35 -4.93
C ILE A 5 12.86 -15.93 -5.12
N VAL A 6 11.87 -15.73 -6.00
CA VAL A 6 11.21 -14.43 -6.17
C VAL A 6 10.48 -14.03 -4.88
N ASP A 7 9.75 -14.95 -4.26
CA ASP A 7 9.05 -14.70 -3.01
C ASP A 7 10.01 -14.30 -1.88
N GLN A 8 11.18 -14.96 -1.81
CA GLN A 8 12.22 -14.60 -0.84
C GLN A 8 12.84 -13.21 -1.12
N LEU A 9 13.06 -12.87 -2.39
CA LEU A 9 13.54 -11.52 -2.76
C LEU A 9 12.51 -10.46 -2.35
N LEU A 10 11.23 -10.70 -2.63
CA LEU A 10 10.14 -9.82 -2.24
C LEU A 10 10.03 -9.68 -0.72
N ALA A 11 10.14 -10.79 0.03
CA ALA A 11 10.15 -10.77 1.48
C ALA A 11 11.32 -9.93 2.02
N ARG A 12 12.51 -10.04 1.42
CA ARG A 12 13.68 -9.24 1.81
C ARG A 12 13.49 -7.75 1.54
N VAL A 13 12.93 -7.41 0.38
CA VAL A 13 12.67 -6.04 -0.07
C VAL A 13 11.55 -5.36 0.75
N ARG A 14 10.59 -6.15 1.27
CA ARG A 14 9.56 -5.68 2.22
C ARG A 14 10.10 -5.41 3.62
N GLN A 15 11.11 -6.16 4.06
CA GLN A 15 11.71 -5.98 5.39
C GLN A 15 12.62 -4.76 5.45
N GLU A 16 13.42 -4.56 4.42
CA GLU A 16 14.38 -3.46 4.37
C GLU A 16 14.78 -3.19 2.89
N PRO A 17 14.98 -1.93 2.50
CA PRO A 17 15.54 -1.60 1.19
C PRO A 17 16.86 -2.33 0.93
N GLY A 18 17.09 -2.75 -0.31
CA GLY A 18 18.30 -3.47 -0.69
C GLY A 18 18.80 -3.08 -2.07
N SER A 19 20.12 -2.97 -2.22
CA SER A 19 20.72 -2.75 -3.54
C SER A 19 20.51 -3.96 -4.44
N GLY A 20 20.49 -3.74 -5.75
CA GLY A 20 20.38 -4.86 -6.70
C GLY A 20 21.54 -5.86 -6.61
N ALA A 21 22.72 -5.44 -6.11
CA ALA A 21 23.85 -6.33 -5.87
C ALA A 21 23.65 -7.24 -4.65
N GLU A 22 23.03 -6.73 -3.58
CA GLU A 22 22.67 -7.52 -2.40
C GLU A 22 21.57 -8.54 -2.74
N LEU A 23 20.54 -8.10 -3.46
CA LEU A 23 19.44 -8.96 -3.89
C LEU A 23 19.91 -10.01 -4.88
N HIS A 24 20.87 -9.69 -5.75
CA HIS A 24 21.51 -10.69 -6.61
C HIS A 24 22.29 -11.73 -5.80
N ARG A 25 23.10 -11.31 -4.82
CA ARG A 25 23.82 -12.24 -3.92
C ARG A 25 22.86 -13.15 -3.15
N LEU A 26 21.72 -12.62 -2.70
CA LEU A 26 20.67 -13.42 -2.07
C LEU A 26 20.06 -14.44 -3.05
N ALA A 27 19.76 -14.04 -4.29
CA ALA A 27 19.26 -14.97 -5.29
C ALA A 27 20.27 -16.09 -5.59
N GLN A 28 21.57 -15.77 -5.63
CA GLN A 28 22.64 -16.75 -5.84
C GLN A 28 22.78 -17.75 -4.68
N SER A 29 22.69 -17.30 -3.43
CA SER A 29 22.77 -18.20 -2.28
C SER A 29 21.61 -19.20 -2.23
N GLN A 30 20.48 -18.86 -2.85
CA GLN A 30 19.31 -19.73 -3.05
C GLN A 30 19.40 -20.57 -4.34
N GLY A 31 20.55 -20.60 -5.01
CA GLY A 31 20.78 -21.44 -6.19
C GLY A 31 20.31 -20.82 -7.52
N SER A 32 20.01 -19.53 -7.57
CA SER A 32 19.66 -18.87 -8.85
C SER A 32 20.90 -18.68 -9.74
N GLY A 33 20.83 -19.21 -10.95
CA GLY A 33 21.83 -18.94 -12.00
C GLY A 33 21.63 -17.60 -12.75
N TRP A 34 20.74 -16.72 -12.28
CA TRP A 34 20.47 -15.45 -12.95
C TRP A 34 21.60 -14.43 -12.72
N SER A 35 21.84 -13.60 -13.72
CA SER A 35 22.78 -12.49 -13.63
C SER A 35 22.19 -11.33 -12.82
N ALA A 36 23.06 -10.44 -12.31
CA ALA A 36 22.62 -9.24 -11.59
C ALA A 36 21.67 -8.38 -12.43
N ALA A 37 21.92 -8.26 -13.73
CA ALA A 37 21.06 -7.50 -14.65
C ALA A 37 19.67 -8.13 -14.78
N GLN A 38 19.57 -9.46 -14.83
CA GLN A 38 18.29 -10.17 -14.88
C GLN A 38 17.49 -10.01 -13.59
N VAL A 39 18.15 -10.06 -12.42
CA VAL A 39 17.51 -9.80 -11.12
C VAL A 39 17.01 -8.36 -11.04
N LYS A 40 17.83 -7.37 -11.41
CA LYS A 40 17.41 -5.96 -11.44
C LYS A 40 16.22 -5.75 -12.38
N LEU A 41 16.24 -6.36 -13.57
CA LEU A 41 15.14 -6.25 -14.54
C LEU A 41 13.85 -6.85 -13.98
N LEU A 42 13.92 -8.03 -13.35
CA LEU A 42 12.76 -8.66 -12.71
C LEU A 42 12.15 -7.75 -11.65
N LEU A 43 12.95 -7.25 -10.71
CA LEU A 43 12.47 -6.40 -9.62
C LEU A 43 11.79 -5.14 -10.14
N ARG A 44 12.28 -4.54 -11.23
CA ARG A 44 11.64 -3.39 -11.89
C ARG A 44 10.32 -3.71 -12.57
N CYS A 45 10.06 -4.98 -12.90
CA CYS A 45 8.80 -5.41 -13.49
C CYS A 45 7.75 -5.77 -12.44
N LEU A 46 8.11 -5.84 -11.15
CA LEU A 46 7.18 -6.18 -10.08
C LEU A 46 6.43 -4.92 -9.63
N PRO A 47 5.09 -4.92 -9.63
CA PRO A 47 4.30 -3.73 -9.25
C PRO A 47 4.42 -3.39 -7.75
N GLU A 48 4.87 -4.34 -6.94
CA GLU A 48 5.03 -4.20 -5.49
C GLU A 48 6.41 -3.69 -5.08
N VAL A 49 7.27 -3.32 -6.04
CA VAL A 49 8.66 -2.91 -5.79
C VAL A 49 8.90 -1.55 -6.43
N THR A 50 9.43 -0.62 -5.65
CA THR A 50 9.94 0.66 -6.14
C THR A 50 11.46 0.66 -6.19
N TRP A 51 12.03 1.58 -6.97
CA TRP A 51 13.47 1.73 -7.15
C TRP A 51 13.87 3.20 -7.03
N GLU A 52 14.57 3.55 -5.95
CA GLU A 52 15.04 4.90 -5.62
C GLU A 52 16.48 4.82 -5.11
N ASP A 53 17.33 5.78 -5.48
CA ASP A 53 18.73 5.87 -5.02
C ASP A 53 19.54 4.56 -5.12
N ASP A 54 19.35 3.80 -6.20
CA ASP A 54 19.93 2.47 -6.48
C ASP A 54 19.53 1.36 -5.48
N GLN A 55 18.48 1.59 -4.69
CA GLN A 55 17.89 0.62 -3.77
C GLN A 55 16.50 0.20 -4.25
N PHE A 56 16.17 -1.07 -4.01
CA PHE A 56 14.84 -1.62 -4.20
C PHE A 56 14.17 -1.73 -2.83
N SER A 57 12.99 -1.16 -2.71
CA SER A 57 12.12 -1.28 -1.53
C SER A 57 10.75 -1.75 -1.98
N ALA A 58 9.98 -2.33 -1.07
CA ALA A 58 8.60 -2.63 -1.38
C ALA A 58 7.85 -1.30 -1.52
N VAL A 59 6.93 -1.23 -2.48
CA VAL A 59 5.88 -0.22 -2.44
C VAL A 59 5.13 -0.48 -1.15
N ASP A 60 5.22 0.44 -0.20
CA ASP A 60 4.41 0.40 1.00
C ASP A 60 2.95 0.38 0.54
N GLN A 61 2.33 -0.80 0.55
CA GLN A 61 0.86 -0.91 0.51
C GLN A 61 0.22 -0.27 1.76
N ALA A 62 1.04 0.29 2.66
CA ALA A 62 0.70 1.02 3.86
C ALA A 62 0.72 2.56 3.67
N GLU A 63 0.82 3.10 2.46
CA GLU A 63 0.14 4.37 2.22
C GLU A 63 -1.37 4.07 2.19
N GLU A 64 -1.97 3.96 3.38
CA GLU A 64 -3.41 4.10 3.54
C GLU A 64 -3.83 5.30 2.70
N ASP A 65 -4.77 5.08 1.76
CA ASP A 65 -5.30 6.13 0.90
C ASP A 65 -5.44 7.41 1.74
N PRO A 66 -4.82 8.53 1.33
CA PRO A 66 -4.83 9.76 2.13
C PRO A 66 -6.26 10.17 2.51
N MET A 67 -7.25 9.78 1.71
CA MET A 67 -8.67 9.93 1.98
C MET A 67 -9.18 9.03 3.10
N VAL A 68 -8.76 7.78 3.17
CA VAL A 68 -9.05 6.85 4.29
C VAL A 68 -8.39 7.35 5.58
N THR A 69 -7.11 7.73 5.51
CA THR A 69 -6.38 8.31 6.64
C THR A 69 -7.09 9.56 7.17
N ALA A 70 -7.50 10.46 6.27
CA ALA A 70 -8.25 11.67 6.61
C ALA A 70 -9.63 11.33 7.20
N LEU A 71 -10.31 10.33 6.66
CA LEU A 71 -11.60 9.88 7.17
C LEU A 71 -11.47 9.34 8.60
N LEU A 72 -10.50 8.47 8.86
CA LEU A 72 -10.23 7.89 10.18
C LEU A 72 -9.89 8.95 11.24
N LYS A 73 -9.26 10.07 10.84
CA LYS A 73 -9.00 11.20 11.75
C LYS A 73 -10.26 11.99 12.11
N VAL A 74 -11.27 11.99 11.24
CA VAL A 74 -12.51 12.77 11.42
C VAL A 74 -13.64 11.94 12.04
N VAL A 75 -13.72 10.66 11.70
CA VAL A 75 -14.74 9.74 12.22
C VAL A 75 -14.29 9.11 13.54
N GLY A 76 -15.18 9.12 14.53
CA GLY A 76 -15.02 8.39 15.78
C GLY A 76 -16.07 7.28 15.90
N SER A 77 -16.38 6.89 17.13
CA SER A 77 -17.45 5.93 17.43
C SER A 77 -18.86 6.45 17.11
N THR A 78 -19.03 7.78 17.06
CA THR A 78 -20.31 8.42 16.71
C THR A 78 -20.52 8.45 15.19
N PRO A 79 -21.65 7.95 14.66
CA PRO A 79 -21.94 7.99 13.22
C PRO A 79 -22.13 9.41 12.69
N ILE A 80 -21.29 9.82 11.73
CA ILE A 80 -21.33 11.13 11.09
C ILE A 80 -21.91 10.99 9.68
N PRO A 81 -22.86 11.84 9.25
CA PRO A 81 -23.35 11.84 7.87
C PRO A 81 -22.22 12.06 6.86
N ALA A 82 -22.16 11.27 5.79
CA ALA A 82 -21.14 11.38 4.75
C ALA A 82 -21.08 12.79 4.12
N ALA A 83 -22.24 13.44 3.94
CA ALA A 83 -22.32 14.83 3.47
C ALA A 83 -21.65 15.84 4.41
N ALA A 84 -21.63 15.57 5.71
CA ALA A 84 -20.93 16.41 6.69
C ALA A 84 -19.42 16.14 6.69
N LEU A 85 -19.00 14.91 6.38
CA LEU A 85 -17.59 14.52 6.28
C LEU A 85 -16.89 15.22 5.11
N VAL A 86 -17.55 15.37 3.97
CA VAL A 86 -17.00 16.12 2.82
C VAL A 86 -16.49 17.52 3.21
N ARG A 87 -17.18 18.19 4.14
CA ARG A 87 -16.80 19.53 4.63
C ARG A 87 -15.68 19.52 5.68
N ARG A 88 -15.38 18.37 6.26
CA ARG A 88 -14.37 18.17 7.32
C ARG A 88 -13.08 17.56 6.79
N LEU A 89 -13.07 17.11 5.54
CA LEU A 89 -11.85 16.63 4.90
C LEU A 89 -10.86 17.77 4.66
N PRO A 90 -9.56 17.46 4.61
CA PRO A 90 -8.52 18.45 4.31
C PRO A 90 -8.79 19.20 2.99
N PRO A 91 -8.44 20.49 2.91
CA PRO A 91 -8.58 21.26 1.68
C PRO A 91 -7.73 20.63 0.57
N GLY A 92 -8.30 20.54 -0.64
CA GLY A 92 -7.67 19.90 -1.80
C GLY A 92 -8.14 18.46 -2.08
N MET A 93 -8.88 17.85 -1.17
CA MET A 93 -9.47 16.53 -1.37
C MET A 93 -10.86 16.63 -2.02
N ILE A 94 -11.00 16.09 -3.23
CA ILE A 94 -12.28 16.05 -3.95
C ILE A 94 -12.96 14.71 -3.63
N ALA A 95 -13.94 14.75 -2.74
CA ALA A 95 -14.71 13.56 -2.36
C ALA A 95 -16.22 13.82 -2.42
N THR A 96 -16.99 12.83 -2.88
CA THR A 96 -18.45 12.84 -2.82
C THR A 96 -18.92 11.96 -1.67
N PRO A 97 -20.15 12.18 -1.13
CA PRO A 97 -20.69 11.31 -0.08
C PRO A 97 -20.72 9.83 -0.47
N GLN A 98 -20.91 9.52 -1.75
CA GLN A 98 -20.89 8.15 -2.27
C GLN A 98 -19.49 7.52 -2.24
N ILE A 99 -18.47 8.28 -2.64
CA ILE A 99 -17.07 7.84 -2.58
C ILE A 99 -16.68 7.51 -1.13
N LEU A 100 -17.08 8.36 -0.17
CA LEU A 100 -16.78 8.13 1.25
C LEU A 100 -17.47 6.88 1.79
N CYS A 101 -18.72 6.62 1.39
CA CYS A 101 -19.41 5.38 1.77
C CYS A 101 -18.75 4.14 1.17
N GLN A 102 -18.37 4.18 -0.12
CA GLN A 102 -17.66 3.07 -0.77
C GLN A 102 -16.31 2.77 -0.11
N LEU A 103 -15.53 3.81 0.21
CA LEU A 103 -14.28 3.64 0.95
C LEU A 103 -14.51 3.05 2.34
N ALA A 104 -15.55 3.50 3.05
CA ALA A 104 -15.87 2.97 4.37
C ALA A 104 -16.37 1.52 4.36
N GLU A 105 -16.99 1.05 3.26
CA GLU A 105 -17.36 -0.35 3.08
C GLU A 105 -16.16 -1.24 2.77
N GLN A 106 -15.15 -0.71 2.08
CA GLN A 106 -13.93 -1.43 1.70
C GLN A 106 -12.90 -1.49 2.84
N HIS A 107 -13.00 -0.63 3.84
CA HIS A 107 -12.02 -0.52 4.91
C HIS A 107 -12.44 -1.28 6.19
N PRO A 108 -11.56 -2.11 6.78
CA PRO A 108 -11.92 -2.95 7.93
C PRO A 108 -12.26 -2.17 9.20
N GLU A 109 -11.70 -0.97 9.40
CA GLU A 109 -11.96 -0.13 10.59
C GLU A 109 -13.20 0.76 10.46
N LEU A 110 -13.88 0.75 9.32
CA LEU A 110 -15.00 1.64 9.04
C LEU A 110 -16.30 0.86 8.88
N GLU A 111 -17.41 1.53 9.15
CA GLU A 111 -18.74 0.98 8.95
C GLU A 111 -19.69 2.07 8.46
N VAL A 112 -20.51 1.72 7.46
CA VAL A 112 -21.59 2.56 6.96
C VAL A 112 -22.90 2.20 7.67
N VAL A 113 -23.42 3.16 8.44
CA VAL A 113 -24.70 3.07 9.15
C VAL A 113 -25.78 3.81 8.34
N PRO A 114 -26.92 3.18 8.02
CA PRO A 114 -28.00 3.85 7.32
C PRO A 114 -28.62 5.01 8.13
N PRO A 115 -29.06 6.12 7.50
CA PRO A 115 -28.90 6.47 6.09
C PRO A 115 -27.59 7.26 5.86
N ASN A 116 -26.62 6.64 5.17
CA ASN A 116 -25.36 7.27 4.71
C ASN A 116 -24.53 7.95 5.81
N ARG A 117 -24.38 7.29 6.96
CA ARG A 117 -23.51 7.72 8.05
C ARG A 117 -22.29 6.81 8.13
N ILE A 118 -21.15 7.34 8.51
CA ILE A 118 -19.91 6.57 8.67
C ILE A 118 -19.45 6.70 10.11
N ARG A 119 -19.01 5.59 10.70
CA ARG A 119 -18.33 5.54 11.99
C ARG A 119 -17.10 4.65 11.91
N LYS A 120 -16.21 4.83 12.88
CA LYS A 120 -15.17 3.85 13.19
C LYS A 120 -15.82 2.65 13.91
N ARG A 121 -15.42 1.43 13.55
CA ARG A 121 -15.83 0.20 14.25
C ARG A 121 -15.31 0.14 15.68
#